data_AF-A0A9D6VEK1-F1
#
_entry.id   AF-A0A9D6VEK1-F1
#
_cell.length_a   1.000
_cell.length_b   1.000
_cell.length_c   1.000
_cell.angle_alpha   90.00
_cell.angle_beta   90.00
_cell.angle_gamma   90.00
#
_symmetry.space_group_name_H-M   'P 1'
#
loop_
_entity.id
_entity.type
_entity.pdbx_description
1 polymer ?
#
loop_
_entity_poly.entity_id
_entity_poly.type
_entity_poly.pdbx_seq_one_letter_code
_entity_poly.pdbx_strand_id
1 'polypeptide(L)'
;MSPTSSGFSMLVLSGDPEIQSQFKQAFKDVSVTVAKDMSALSKDMMRRSFDAVIVELKPGSSDRTSTNPPNIDLSHTMVITGSRTVLKRASRFMHMMVRQNSARPNGKDALSLEDYLEWKMGDFVKGMRHGSGRNLHPMLITAIERPLITRALQETKGNQIQAAELLGLNRNTLRKKIHDLHIPVKRSRTVKIREA
;
A
#
# COMPACT_ATOMS: atom_id res chain seq x y z
N MET A 1 -11.49 27.43 -26.82
CA MET A 1 -10.81 26.19 -27.26
C MET A 1 -10.44 25.40 -26.02
N SER A 2 -11.13 24.29 -25.80
CA SER A 2 -10.98 23.40 -24.64
C SER A 2 -9.74 22.53 -24.79
N PRO A 3 -8.97 22.22 -23.73
CA PRO A 3 -8.14 21.03 -23.75
C PRO A 3 -9.01 19.84 -23.32
N THR A 4 -9.41 19.04 -24.30
CA THR A 4 -9.93 17.68 -24.11
C THR A 4 -8.77 16.75 -23.74
N SER A 5 -8.74 16.29 -22.50
CA SER A 5 -8.33 14.94 -22.14
C SER A 5 -8.76 14.68 -20.71
N SER A 6 -9.63 13.68 -20.54
CA SER A 6 -9.94 13.03 -19.26
C SER A 6 -8.69 12.29 -18.76
N GLY A 7 -7.66 13.05 -18.43
CA GLY A 7 -6.39 12.56 -17.93
C GLY A 7 -6.40 12.54 -16.41
N PHE A 8 -5.73 11.53 -15.85
CA PHE A 8 -5.43 11.43 -14.42
C PHE A 8 -4.90 12.79 -13.92
N SER A 9 -5.43 13.26 -12.81
CA SER A 9 -5.18 14.58 -12.23
C SER A 9 -4.68 14.42 -10.81
N MET A 10 -3.54 15.04 -10.51
CA MET A 10 -2.83 14.85 -9.25
C MET A 10 -2.62 16.19 -8.55
N LEU A 11 -2.88 16.23 -7.24
CA LEU A 11 -2.56 17.36 -6.38
C LEU A 11 -1.39 17.01 -5.47
N VAL A 12 -0.34 17.82 -5.47
CA VAL A 12 0.83 17.67 -4.61
C VAL A 12 0.90 18.85 -3.66
N LEU A 13 0.69 18.59 -2.37
CA LEU A 13 0.82 19.52 -1.27
C LEU A 13 2.17 19.31 -0.60
N SER A 14 3.15 20.13 -0.96
CA SER A 14 4.51 20.03 -0.44
C SER A 14 5.14 21.41 -0.37
N GLY A 15 5.75 21.74 0.76
CA GLY A 15 6.53 22.97 0.92
C GLY A 15 7.93 22.89 0.30
N ASP A 16 8.37 21.71 -0.12
CA ASP A 16 9.71 21.46 -0.65
C ASP A 16 9.76 21.56 -2.19
N PRO A 17 10.45 22.56 -2.75
CA PRO A 17 10.52 22.76 -4.20
C PRO A 17 11.15 21.58 -4.96
N GLU A 18 12.01 20.78 -4.31
CA GLU A 18 12.55 19.57 -4.94
C GLU A 18 11.47 18.53 -5.18
N ILE A 19 10.59 18.31 -4.20
CA ILE A 19 9.50 17.34 -4.34
C ILE A 19 8.54 17.80 -5.43
N GLN A 20 8.20 19.09 -5.41
CA GLN A 20 7.38 19.71 -6.45
C GLN A 20 7.95 19.49 -7.86
N SER A 21 9.24 19.80 -8.04
CA SER A 21 9.93 19.64 -9.32
C SER A 21 10.01 18.18 -9.74
N GLN A 22 10.31 17.28 -8.81
CA GLN A 22 10.43 15.85 -9.07
C GLN A 22 9.09 15.24 -9.51
N PHE A 23 7.98 15.60 -8.87
CA PHE A 23 6.65 15.14 -9.29
C PHE A 23 6.26 15.73 -10.64
N LYS A 24 6.49 17.02 -10.89
CA LYS A 24 6.26 17.61 -12.24
C LYS A 24 7.10 16.95 -13.33
N GLN A 25 8.36 16.61 -13.02
CA GLN A 25 9.29 16.00 -13.98
C GLN A 25 9.02 14.51 -14.22
N ALA A 26 8.60 13.78 -13.18
CA ALA A 26 8.20 12.39 -13.32
C ALA A 26 6.90 12.31 -14.14
N PHE A 27 5.90 13.10 -13.79
CA PHE A 27 4.56 12.99 -14.37
C PHE A 27 4.28 14.03 -15.45
N LYS A 28 5.17 14.13 -16.45
CA LYS A 28 5.03 15.12 -17.55
C LYS A 28 3.76 14.93 -18.38
N ASP A 29 3.26 13.70 -18.45
CA ASP A 29 2.09 13.32 -19.25
C ASP A 29 0.77 13.42 -18.46
N VAL A 30 0.82 13.94 -17.22
CA VAL A 30 -0.31 14.04 -16.27
C VAL A 30 -0.52 15.48 -15.87
N SER A 31 -1.78 15.86 -15.60
CA SER A 31 -2.06 17.16 -14.99
C SER A 31 -1.66 17.15 -13.51
N VAL A 32 -0.42 17.53 -13.22
CA VAL A 32 0.08 17.71 -11.84
C VAL A 32 -0.10 19.15 -11.39
N THR A 33 -0.93 19.31 -10.37
CA THR A 33 -1.16 20.54 -9.65
C THR A 33 -0.33 20.56 -8.38
N VAL A 34 0.36 21.67 -8.09
CA VAL A 34 1.27 21.76 -6.95
C VAL A 34 0.95 22.98 -6.09
N ALA A 35 0.90 22.80 -4.79
CA ALA A 35 0.72 23.87 -3.81
C ALA A 35 1.59 23.62 -2.55
N LYS A 36 1.93 24.69 -1.82
CA LYS A 36 2.68 24.59 -0.56
C LYS A 36 1.82 23.99 0.56
N ASP A 37 0.57 24.40 0.59
CA ASP A 37 -0.43 24.07 1.59
C ASP A 37 -1.84 24.26 0.99
N MET A 38 -2.86 23.94 1.78
CA MET A 38 -4.27 24.08 1.37
C MET A 38 -4.69 25.54 1.18
N SER A 39 -4.06 26.48 1.89
CA SER A 39 -4.32 27.93 1.77
C SER A 39 -3.81 28.53 0.47
N ALA A 40 -2.78 27.95 -0.14
CA ALA A 40 -2.23 28.40 -1.42
C ALA A 40 -3.07 27.97 -2.64
N LEU A 41 -4.16 27.22 -2.46
CA LEU A 41 -5.05 26.79 -3.54
C LEU A 41 -6.15 27.83 -3.82
N SER A 42 -6.36 28.15 -5.10
CA SER A 42 -7.47 29.00 -5.52
C SER A 42 -8.82 28.29 -5.28
N LYS A 43 -9.89 29.07 -5.05
CA LYS A 43 -11.26 28.57 -4.85
C LYS A 43 -11.75 27.69 -6.02
N ASP A 44 -11.27 27.94 -7.23
CA ASP A 44 -11.61 27.13 -8.41
C ASP A 44 -10.94 25.75 -8.39
N MET A 45 -9.76 25.65 -7.78
CA MET A 45 -8.99 24.39 -7.68
C MET A 45 -9.54 23.49 -6.57
N MET A 46 -10.09 24.09 -5.51
CA MET A 46 -10.78 23.36 -4.44
C MET A 46 -12.08 22.70 -4.91
N ARG A 47 -12.66 23.16 -6.02
CA ARG A 47 -13.86 22.56 -6.63
C ARG A 47 -13.54 21.44 -7.61
N ARG A 48 -12.27 21.20 -7.94
CA ARG A 48 -11.85 20.11 -8.84
C ARG A 48 -11.65 18.82 -8.05
N SER A 49 -12.12 17.72 -8.61
CA SER A 49 -11.78 16.37 -8.14
C SER A 49 -10.39 16.00 -8.63
N PHE A 50 -9.58 15.41 -7.75
CA PHE A 50 -8.27 14.87 -8.08
C PHE A 50 -8.30 13.35 -7.94
N ASP A 51 -7.65 12.63 -8.86
CA ASP A 51 -7.53 11.17 -8.80
C ASP A 51 -6.49 10.74 -7.75
N ALA A 52 -5.49 11.58 -7.51
CA ALA A 52 -4.51 11.38 -6.44
C ALA A 52 -4.18 12.70 -5.71
N VAL A 53 -4.08 12.63 -4.38
CA VAL A 53 -3.66 13.74 -3.52
C VAL A 53 -2.46 13.30 -2.70
N ILE A 54 -1.35 14.04 -2.81
CA ILE A 54 -0.10 13.78 -2.10
C ILE A 54 0.11 14.88 -1.07
N VAL A 55 0.38 14.50 0.18
CA VAL A 55 0.64 15.44 1.27
C VAL A 55 1.98 15.14 1.92
N GLU A 56 2.88 16.13 1.91
CA GLU A 56 4.15 16.03 2.63
C GLU A 56 3.97 16.34 4.12
N LEU A 57 4.40 15.39 4.96
CA LEU A 57 4.48 15.56 6.41
C LEU A 57 5.87 16.06 6.78
N LYS A 58 5.95 17.31 7.29
CA LYS A 58 7.20 17.91 7.73
C LYS A 58 7.56 17.41 9.14
N PRO A 59 8.81 16.98 9.40
CA PRO A 59 9.22 16.60 10.75
C PRO A 59 9.20 17.83 11.66
N GLY A 60 8.40 17.79 12.72
CA GLY A 60 8.30 18.86 13.72
C GLY A 60 7.12 19.83 13.56
N SER A 61 6.29 19.72 12.52
CA SER A 61 5.00 20.43 12.48
C SER A 61 3.94 19.60 13.20
N SER A 62 3.53 20.04 14.41
CA SER A 62 2.43 19.48 15.19
C SER A 62 1.04 19.78 14.60
N ASP A 63 0.93 19.90 13.27
CA ASP A 63 -0.34 20.23 12.64
C ASP A 63 -1.15 18.95 12.41
N ARG A 64 -1.79 18.50 13.49
CA ARG A 64 -2.80 17.44 13.51
C ARG A 64 -4.15 17.89 12.94
N THR A 65 -4.24 19.08 12.34
CA THR A 65 -5.48 19.56 11.75
C THR A 65 -5.67 18.97 10.36
N SER A 66 -6.43 17.88 10.31
CA SER A 66 -7.37 17.60 9.21
C SER A 66 -6.84 17.93 7.81
N THR A 67 -5.81 17.22 7.33
CA THR A 67 -5.35 17.29 5.93
C THR A 67 -6.28 16.52 4.99
N ASN A 68 -7.59 16.47 5.28
CA ASN A 68 -8.58 16.01 4.32
C ASN A 68 -9.07 17.25 3.57
N PRO A 69 -8.76 17.39 2.27
CA PRO A 69 -9.36 18.43 1.46
C PRO A 69 -10.89 18.31 1.53
N PRO A 70 -11.62 19.43 1.68
CA PRO A 70 -13.07 19.39 1.57
C PRO A 70 -13.41 18.96 0.14
N ASN A 71 -14.28 17.96 -0.03
CA ASN A 71 -14.65 17.28 -1.29
C ASN A 71 -13.71 16.19 -1.86
N ILE A 72 -12.91 15.50 -1.03
CA ILE A 72 -12.39 14.20 -1.49
C ILE A 72 -13.47 13.14 -1.40
N ASP A 73 -13.87 12.61 -2.56
CA ASP A 73 -14.51 11.30 -2.62
C ASP A 73 -13.44 10.20 -2.50
N LEU A 74 -13.30 9.64 -1.29
CA LEU A 74 -12.33 8.60 -0.99
C LEU A 74 -12.57 7.30 -1.78
N SER A 75 -13.73 7.15 -2.42
CA SER A 75 -13.98 6.01 -3.31
C SER A 75 -13.33 6.15 -4.69
N HIS A 76 -12.89 7.36 -5.07
CA HIS A 76 -12.28 7.66 -6.37
C HIS A 76 -10.93 8.39 -6.28
N THR A 77 -10.50 8.79 -5.08
CA THR A 77 -9.26 9.55 -4.87
C THR A 77 -8.27 8.80 -3.97
N MET A 78 -7.06 8.58 -4.47
CA MET A 78 -5.96 7.99 -3.70
C MET A 78 -5.20 9.07 -2.93
N VAL A 79 -5.15 8.96 -1.59
CA VAL A 79 -4.42 9.92 -0.73
C VAL A 79 -3.11 9.29 -0.23
N ILE A 80 -1.98 9.92 -0.52
CA ILE A 80 -0.65 9.48 -0.06
C ILE A 80 -0.05 10.57 0.84
N THR A 81 0.13 10.25 2.11
CA THR A 81 0.77 11.15 3.08
C THR A 81 2.08 10.56 3.58
N GLY A 82 3.12 11.37 3.71
CA GLY A 82 4.41 10.86 4.15
C GLY A 82 5.54 11.88 4.19
N SER A 83 6.66 11.49 4.78
CA SER A 83 7.89 12.28 4.77
C SER A 83 8.52 12.32 3.37
N ARG A 84 9.45 13.25 3.13
CA ARG A 84 10.18 13.38 1.85
C ARG A 84 10.74 12.07 1.31
N THR A 85 11.31 11.22 2.17
CA THR A 85 11.85 9.91 1.75
C THR A 85 10.77 8.93 1.32
N VAL A 86 9.60 8.97 1.96
CA VAL A 86 8.42 8.18 1.60
C VAL A 86 7.83 8.68 0.29
N LEU A 87 7.66 9.99 0.12
CA LEU A 87 7.11 10.58 -1.10
C LEU A 87 8.03 10.37 -2.32
N LYS A 88 9.36 10.46 -2.15
CA LYS A 88 10.34 10.16 -3.20
C LYS A 88 10.29 8.70 -3.66
N ARG A 89 9.87 7.78 -2.79
CA ARG A 89 9.67 6.36 -3.14
C ARG A 89 8.28 6.14 -3.78
N ALA A 90 7.25 6.77 -3.22
CA ALA A 90 5.89 6.72 -3.75
C ALA A 90 5.78 7.35 -5.15
N SER A 91 6.59 8.37 -5.47
CA SER A 91 6.60 9.00 -6.79
C SER A 91 7.02 8.02 -7.90
N ARG A 92 7.98 7.12 -7.64
CA ARG A 92 8.40 6.09 -8.61
C ARG A 92 7.30 5.05 -8.83
N PHE A 93 6.63 4.66 -7.75
CA PHE A 93 5.50 3.74 -7.79
C PHE A 93 4.33 4.31 -8.59
N MET A 94 3.95 5.56 -8.31
CA MET A 94 2.88 6.24 -9.05
C MET A 94 3.25 6.46 -10.53
N HIS A 95 4.52 6.71 -10.84
CA HIS A 95 4.98 6.88 -12.23
C HIS A 95 4.76 5.61 -13.06
N MET A 96 4.89 4.44 -12.42
CA MET A 96 4.63 3.15 -13.04
C MET A 96 3.13 2.92 -13.27
N MET A 97 2.27 3.36 -12.35
CA MET A 97 0.81 3.33 -12.50
C MET A 97 0.31 4.26 -13.61
N VAL A 98 0.84 5.48 -13.67
CA VAL A 98 0.39 6.52 -14.60
C VAL A 98 0.70 6.18 -16.06
N ARG A 99 1.87 5.59 -16.35
CA ARG A 99 2.26 5.24 -17.73
C ARG A 99 1.35 4.17 -18.36
N GLN A 100 0.62 3.40 -17.55
CA GLN A 100 -0.36 2.43 -18.03
C GLN A 100 -1.77 3.00 -18.20
N ASN A 101 -2.04 4.23 -17.71
CA ASN A 101 -3.34 4.88 -17.92
C ASN A 101 -3.46 5.57 -19.29
N SER A 102 -2.34 5.88 -19.96
CA SER A 102 -2.32 6.43 -21.33
C SER A 102 -2.44 5.37 -22.42
N ALA A 103 -2.27 4.09 -22.08
CA ALA A 103 -2.57 2.97 -22.97
C ALA A 103 -3.59 2.08 -22.27
N ARG A 104 -4.88 2.26 -22.57
CA ARG A 104 -5.88 1.26 -22.20
C ARG A 104 -5.73 0.04 -23.11
N PRO A 105 -5.37 -1.14 -22.57
CA PRO A 105 -5.98 -2.36 -23.04
C PRO A 105 -6.71 -3.04 -21.87
N ASN A 106 -7.99 -3.35 -22.11
CA ASN A 106 -8.75 -4.43 -21.47
C ASN A 106 -8.38 -4.84 -20.04
N GLY A 107 -9.05 -4.21 -19.07
CA GLY A 107 -9.55 -4.77 -17.81
C GLY A 107 -8.99 -6.10 -17.28
N LYS A 108 -7.68 -6.22 -17.00
CA LYS A 108 -7.14 -7.26 -16.10
C LYS A 108 -5.89 -6.94 -15.27
N ASP A 109 -5.19 -5.82 -15.45
CA ASP A 109 -3.93 -5.64 -14.72
C ASP A 109 -4.03 -4.59 -13.62
N ALA A 110 -4.77 -4.95 -12.56
CA ALA A 110 -4.42 -4.45 -11.23
C ALA A 110 -3.01 -4.98 -10.92
N LEU A 111 -2.07 -4.11 -10.53
CA LEU A 111 -0.70 -4.47 -10.13
C LEU A 111 -0.62 -5.89 -9.55
N SER A 112 0.09 -6.79 -10.23
CA SER A 112 0.18 -8.16 -9.76
C SER A 112 0.89 -8.18 -8.40
N LEU A 113 0.46 -9.06 -7.50
CA LEU A 113 1.18 -9.31 -6.26
C LEU A 113 2.65 -9.65 -6.53
N GLU A 114 2.92 -10.27 -7.68
CA GLU A 114 4.26 -10.60 -8.15
C GLU A 114 5.13 -9.35 -8.35
N ASP A 115 4.63 -8.33 -9.05
CA ASP A 115 5.35 -7.07 -9.29
C ASP A 115 5.67 -6.32 -7.98
N TYR A 116 4.72 -6.34 -7.03
CA TYR A 116 4.91 -5.73 -5.72
C TYR A 116 6.02 -6.46 -4.92
N LEU A 117 5.98 -7.79 -4.95
CA LEU A 117 6.96 -8.61 -4.25
C LEU A 117 8.34 -8.49 -4.88
N GLU A 118 8.47 -8.53 -6.21
CA GLU A 118 9.74 -8.40 -6.91
C GLU A 118 10.48 -7.12 -6.49
N TRP A 119 9.77 -5.98 -6.49
CA TRP A 119 10.33 -4.71 -6.03
C TRP A 119 10.72 -4.73 -4.54
N LYS A 120 9.81 -5.15 -3.65
CA LYS A 120 10.06 -5.14 -2.20
C LYS A 120 11.19 -6.06 -1.80
N MET A 121 11.29 -7.22 -2.44
CA MET A 121 12.35 -8.19 -2.18
C MET A 121 13.70 -7.65 -2.66
N GLY A 122 13.76 -6.94 -3.78
CA GLY A 122 14.99 -6.32 -4.28
C GLY A 122 15.63 -5.35 -3.28
N ASP A 123 14.83 -4.47 -2.68
CA ASP A 123 15.31 -3.54 -1.64
C ASP A 123 15.83 -4.29 -0.41
N PHE A 124 15.13 -5.34 0.02
CA PHE A 124 15.48 -6.12 1.21
C PHE A 124 16.77 -6.94 1.02
N VAL A 125 16.90 -7.63 -0.12
CA VAL A 125 18.11 -8.39 -0.50
C VAL A 125 19.32 -7.46 -0.55
N LYS A 126 19.18 -6.27 -1.14
CA LYS A 126 20.26 -5.28 -1.24
C LYS A 126 20.70 -4.74 0.14
N GLY A 127 19.74 -4.51 1.04
CA GLY A 127 20.01 -4.12 2.42
C GLY A 127 20.74 -5.21 3.21
N MET A 128 20.28 -6.47 3.05
CA MET A 128 20.82 -7.63 3.76
C MET A 128 22.20 -8.08 3.25
N ARG A 129 22.58 -7.77 1.99
CA ARG A 129 23.91 -8.09 1.43
C ARG A 129 25.07 -7.48 2.22
N HIS A 130 24.85 -6.36 2.90
CA HIS A 130 25.88 -5.64 3.65
C HIS A 130 25.90 -5.99 5.14
N GLY A 131 24.87 -6.68 5.64
CA GLY A 131 24.85 -7.28 6.98
C GLY A 131 25.25 -8.75 6.88
N SER A 132 25.85 -9.32 7.92
CA SER A 132 26.31 -10.73 7.96
C SER A 132 25.17 -11.79 7.94
N GLY A 133 24.01 -11.47 7.37
CA GLY A 133 22.81 -12.29 7.35
C GLY A 133 22.95 -13.49 6.43
N ARG A 134 23.41 -14.63 6.99
CA ARG A 134 23.15 -15.95 6.41
C ARG A 134 21.69 -16.32 6.68
N ASN A 135 21.06 -17.10 5.78
CA ASN A 135 19.65 -17.57 5.90
C ASN A 135 18.55 -16.56 5.55
N LEU A 136 18.77 -15.70 4.54
CA LEU A 136 17.76 -14.75 4.03
C LEU A 136 16.45 -15.42 3.58
N HIS A 137 16.56 -16.52 2.84
CA HIS A 137 15.39 -17.23 2.32
C HIS A 137 14.42 -17.70 3.42
N PRO A 138 14.83 -18.52 4.42
CA PRO A 138 13.91 -18.96 5.47
C PRO A 138 13.36 -17.80 6.32
N MET A 139 14.13 -16.72 6.50
CA MET A 139 13.64 -15.50 7.16
C MET A 139 12.48 -14.86 6.39
N LEU A 140 12.62 -14.68 5.08
CA LEU A 140 11.59 -14.10 4.22
C LEU A 140 10.34 -14.97 4.16
N ILE A 141 10.51 -16.29 3.96
CA ILE A 141 9.38 -17.23 3.95
C ILE A 141 8.61 -17.16 5.27
N THR A 142 9.31 -17.14 6.41
CA THR A 142 8.68 -17.00 7.73
C THR A 142 7.91 -15.68 7.85
N ALA A 143 8.47 -14.57 7.35
CA ALA A 143 7.86 -13.25 7.40
C ALA A 143 6.58 -13.15 6.54
N ILE A 144 6.48 -13.92 5.47
CA ILE A 144 5.31 -13.97 4.58
C ILE A 144 4.27 -14.97 5.09
N GLU A 145 4.68 -16.18 5.47
CA GLU A 145 3.76 -17.25 5.86
C GLU A 145 3.00 -16.91 7.15
N ARG A 146 3.66 -16.28 8.13
CA ARG A 146 3.04 -15.95 9.42
C ARG A 146 1.80 -15.04 9.28
N PRO A 147 1.86 -13.87 8.61
CA PRO A 147 0.68 -13.03 8.40
C PRO A 147 -0.36 -13.71 7.51
N LEU A 148 0.04 -14.43 6.45
CA LEU A 148 -0.89 -15.13 5.57
C LEU A 148 -1.75 -16.15 6.34
N ILE A 149 -1.11 -17.02 7.13
CA ILE A 149 -1.79 -18.03 7.94
C ILE A 149 -2.64 -17.37 9.04
N THR A 150 -2.13 -16.31 9.67
CA THR A 150 -2.88 -15.58 10.70
C THR A 150 -4.16 -14.99 10.13
N ARG A 151 -4.11 -14.39 8.94
CA ARG A 151 -5.29 -13.83 8.27
C ARG A 151 -6.27 -14.92 7.87
N ALA A 152 -5.81 -16.02 7.27
CA ALA A 152 -6.69 -17.14 6.93
C ALA A 152 -7.42 -17.71 8.16
N LEU A 153 -6.72 -17.86 9.30
CA LEU A 153 -7.35 -18.28 10.55
C LEU A 153 -8.35 -17.27 11.09
N GLN A 154 -8.14 -15.96 10.88
CA GLN A 154 -9.10 -14.93 11.29
C GLN A 154 -10.37 -14.99 10.44
N GLU A 155 -10.22 -15.08 9.12
CA GLU A 155 -11.34 -15.19 8.18
C GLU A 155 -12.20 -16.43 8.44
N THR A 156 -11.56 -17.55 8.84
CA THR A 156 -12.28 -18.79 9.19
C THR A 156 -12.60 -18.92 10.67
N LYS A 157 -12.48 -17.84 11.46
CA LYS A 157 -12.80 -17.80 12.90
C LYS A 157 -12.09 -18.87 13.73
N GLY A 158 -10.87 -19.23 13.35
CA GLY A 158 -10.03 -20.23 14.00
C GLY A 158 -10.28 -21.67 13.53
N ASN A 159 -11.18 -21.89 12.57
CA ASN A 159 -11.40 -23.21 11.99
C ASN A 159 -10.21 -23.59 11.09
N GLN A 160 -9.36 -24.48 11.60
CA GLN A 160 -8.15 -24.92 10.90
C GLN A 160 -8.44 -25.76 9.66
N ILE A 161 -9.59 -26.43 9.57
CA ILE A 161 -9.95 -27.20 8.36
C ILE A 161 -10.24 -26.22 7.23
N GLN A 162 -11.15 -25.27 7.48
CA GLN A 162 -11.49 -24.24 6.50
C GLN A 162 -10.30 -23.34 6.16
N ALA A 163 -9.45 -23.00 7.13
CA ALA A 163 -8.24 -22.21 6.85
C ALA A 163 -7.26 -22.97 5.97
N ALA A 164 -7.13 -24.29 6.16
CA ALA A 164 -6.27 -25.12 5.34
C ALA A 164 -6.81 -25.21 3.91
N GLU A 165 -8.11 -25.38 3.74
CA GLU A 165 -8.78 -25.35 2.43
C GLU A 165 -8.59 -23.99 1.73
N LEU A 166 -8.83 -22.88 2.44
CA LEU A 166 -8.64 -21.53 1.91
C LEU A 166 -7.19 -21.28 1.45
N LEU A 167 -6.22 -21.83 2.18
CA LEU A 167 -4.80 -21.71 1.85
C LEU A 167 -4.32 -22.75 0.83
N GLY A 168 -5.16 -23.73 0.45
CA GLY A 168 -4.75 -24.86 -0.40
C GLY A 168 -3.70 -25.77 0.26
N LEU A 169 -3.68 -25.83 1.59
CA LEU A 169 -2.74 -26.63 2.37
C LEU A 169 -3.41 -27.87 2.96
N ASN A 170 -2.63 -28.93 3.18
CA ASN A 170 -3.07 -30.01 4.04
C ASN A 170 -3.23 -29.50 5.49
N ARG A 171 -4.32 -29.87 6.18
CA ARG A 171 -4.57 -29.51 7.59
C ARG A 171 -3.39 -29.84 8.52
N ASN A 172 -2.74 -30.99 8.33
CA ASN A 172 -1.58 -31.39 9.14
C ASN A 172 -0.40 -30.43 8.93
N THR A 173 -0.18 -30.00 7.69
CA THR A 173 0.82 -28.99 7.34
C THR A 173 0.48 -27.65 7.96
N LEU A 174 -0.77 -27.20 7.87
CA LEU A 174 -1.21 -25.95 8.51
C LEU A 174 -1.00 -26.01 10.03
N ARG A 175 -1.37 -27.12 10.68
CA ARG A 175 -1.16 -27.31 12.13
C ARG A 175 0.32 -27.23 12.51
N LYS A 176 1.20 -27.85 11.72
CA LYS A 176 2.66 -27.77 11.93
C LYS A 176 3.15 -26.32 11.75
N LYS A 177 2.75 -25.63 10.67
CA LYS A 177 3.13 -24.24 10.42
C LYS A 177 2.64 -23.29 11.51
N ILE A 178 1.43 -23.47 12.04
CA ILE A 178 0.91 -22.70 13.18
C ILE A 178 1.82 -22.82 14.41
N HIS A 179 2.28 -24.04 14.69
CA HIS A 179 3.20 -24.32 15.79
C HIS A 179 4.58 -23.69 15.55
N ASP A 180 5.19 -23.97 14.40
CA ASP A 180 6.55 -23.52 14.07
C ASP A 180 6.65 -22.00 13.98
N LEU A 181 5.61 -21.34 13.46
CA LEU A 181 5.51 -19.88 13.33
C LEU A 181 4.95 -19.18 14.59
N HIS A 182 4.67 -19.94 15.65
CA HIS A 182 4.15 -19.43 16.93
C HIS A 182 2.91 -18.53 16.75
N ILE A 183 1.94 -19.01 15.98
CA ILE A 183 0.70 -18.28 15.69
C ILE A 183 -0.31 -18.55 16.82
N PRO A 184 -0.82 -17.50 17.51
CA PRO A 184 -1.76 -17.69 18.60
C PRO A 184 -3.13 -18.13 18.08
N VAL A 185 -3.56 -19.34 18.42
CA VAL A 185 -4.89 -19.86 18.09
C VAL A 185 -5.73 -19.90 19.38
N LYS A 186 -6.86 -19.18 19.39
CA LYS A 186 -7.85 -19.30 20.47
C LYS A 186 -8.44 -20.70 20.43
N ARG A 187 -8.10 -21.55 21.40
CA ARG A 187 -8.70 -22.89 21.53
C ARG A 187 -10.15 -22.73 21.98
N SER A 188 -11.11 -23.11 21.14
CA SER A 188 -12.45 -23.45 21.59
C SER A 188 -12.34 -24.76 22.36
N ARG A 189 -12.42 -24.67 23.70
CA ARG A 189 -12.39 -25.85 24.56
C ARG A 189 -13.77 -26.51 24.45
N THR A 190 -13.90 -27.60 23.70
CA THR A 190 -15.10 -28.43 23.74
C THR A 190 -15.18 -29.06 25.12
N VAL A 191 -16.07 -28.55 25.97
CA VAL A 191 -16.41 -29.18 27.26
C VAL A 191 -17.10 -30.50 26.94
N LYS A 192 -16.40 -31.63 27.12
CA LYS A 192 -17.04 -32.94 27.15
C LYS A 192 -17.87 -33.01 28.42
N ILE A 193 -19.18 -32.81 28.29
CA ILE A 193 -20.13 -33.23 29.32
C ILE A 193 -20.06 -34.76 29.34
N ARG A 194 -19.45 -35.30 30.41
CA ARG A 194 -19.58 -36.71 30.76
C ARG A 194 -20.94 -36.83 31.45
N GLU A 195 -21.93 -37.35 30.74
CA GLU A 195 -23.15 -37.85 31.38
C GLU A 195 -22.79 -39.18 32.06
N ALA A 196 -23.18 -39.27 33.33
CA ALA A 196 -23.06 -40.43 34.20
C ALA A 196 -24.46 -41.03 34.41
#